data_AF-A0A9P8J7Y9-F1
#
_entry.id   AF-A0A9P8J7Y9-F1
#
_cell.length_a   1.000
_cell.length_b   1.000
_cell.length_c   1.000
_cell.angle_alpha   90.00
_cell.angle_beta   90.00
_cell.angle_gamma   90.00
#
_symmetry.space_group_name_H-M   'P 1'
#
loop_
_entity.id
_entity.type
_entity.pdbx_description
1 polymer ?
#
loop_
_entity_poly.entity_id
_entity_poly.type
_entity_poly.pdbx_seq_one_letter_code
_entity_poly.pdbx_strand_id
1 'polypeptide(L)'
;MAPTTPKTPKKASPAKRVTTASSPASPIARVRKAQRDAPDLGTEMVLILLGSGPKDHRATKVLHRNLLTSVSGFFSAGLSSSFKESATAIFELEEEDPATFSIFEQWVYKDRLFIKKTTGDENDDDDQEWEYLPRLYTLGERLDAPRFKDTVINAMIEKVHESKVVPDTWASYVYQNTVSACALRRLIVDFHVFAQKGRLLKKGACPDAEEPEAEFLWDVVVRMGEVGEQVFGAGEKVEMPWGDACVYHEHGEGACHLAEDDHAAAQPTPSRPLRRSTRIPGTFSLYDTKSYGV
;
A
#
# COMPACT_ATOMS: atom_id res chain seq x y z
N MET A 1 9.32 -1.03 52.20
CA MET A 1 8.21 -1.85 51.67
C MET A 1 8.82 -3.02 50.92
N ALA A 2 8.54 -4.26 51.32
CA ALA A 2 9.07 -5.44 50.64
C ALA A 2 8.30 -5.67 49.32
N PRO A 3 8.97 -6.03 48.20
CA PRO A 3 8.29 -6.30 46.94
C PRO A 3 7.48 -7.58 47.07
N THR A 4 6.16 -7.48 46.90
CA THR A 4 5.26 -8.63 46.83
C THR A 4 5.51 -9.35 45.51
N THR A 5 5.99 -10.59 45.57
CA THR A 5 6.15 -11.43 44.39
C THR A 5 4.78 -11.75 43.75
N PRO A 6 4.66 -11.72 42.42
CA PRO A 6 3.42 -12.10 41.74
C PRO A 6 3.06 -13.55 42.07
N LYS A 7 1.86 -13.77 42.61
CA LYS A 7 1.34 -15.13 42.85
C LYS A 7 1.15 -15.82 41.50
N THR A 8 1.92 -16.88 41.25
CA THR A 8 1.76 -17.71 40.06
C THR A 8 0.39 -18.40 40.08
N PRO A 9 -0.33 -18.43 38.95
CA PRO A 9 -1.60 -19.12 38.87
C PRO A 9 -1.41 -20.62 39.12
N LYS A 10 -2.28 -21.20 39.95
CA LYS A 10 -2.27 -22.64 40.26
C LYS A 10 -2.42 -23.43 38.95
N LYS A 11 -1.60 -24.47 38.78
CA LYS A 11 -1.61 -25.37 37.61
C LYS A 11 -3.03 -25.89 37.37
N ALA A 12 -3.62 -25.58 36.22
CA ALA A 12 -4.98 -25.98 35.90
C ALA A 12 -5.07 -27.51 35.72
N SER A 13 -6.11 -28.13 36.28
CA SER A 13 -6.46 -29.53 35.99
C SER A 13 -6.88 -29.68 34.51
N PRO A 14 -6.69 -30.85 33.88
CA PRO A 14 -7.03 -31.06 32.48
C PRO A 14 -8.52 -30.76 32.24
N ALA A 15 -8.78 -29.79 31.35
CA ALA A 15 -10.13 -29.31 31.06
C ALA A 15 -10.96 -30.39 30.36
N LYS A 16 -12.21 -30.59 30.81
CA LYS A 16 -13.19 -31.44 30.14
C LYS A 16 -13.59 -30.79 28.80
N ARG A 17 -13.65 -31.58 27.73
CA ARG A 17 -14.08 -31.13 26.40
C ARG A 17 -15.54 -30.64 26.48
N VAL A 18 -15.76 -29.34 26.30
CA VAL A 18 -17.10 -28.76 26.23
C VAL A 18 -17.69 -29.10 24.86
N THR A 19 -18.80 -29.84 24.87
CA THR A 19 -19.61 -30.13 23.67
C THR A 19 -20.87 -29.27 23.75
N THR A 20 -20.89 -28.16 23.03
CA THR A 20 -22.08 -27.31 22.92
C THR A 20 -22.47 -27.17 21.46
N ALA A 21 -23.76 -27.34 21.18
CA ALA A 21 -24.36 -27.12 19.87
C ALA A 21 -24.19 -25.65 19.46
N SER A 22 -23.66 -25.43 18.26
CA SER A 22 -23.34 -24.10 17.74
C SER A 22 -24.60 -23.42 17.18
N SER A 23 -24.96 -22.28 17.76
CA SER A 23 -25.79 -21.27 17.08
C SER A 23 -24.95 -20.54 16.03
N PRO A 24 -25.54 -19.89 15.00
CA PRO A 24 -24.78 -19.14 14.00
C PRO A 24 -24.30 -17.83 14.62
N ALA A 25 -23.17 -17.86 15.31
CA ALA A 25 -22.48 -16.67 15.78
C ALA A 25 -21.61 -16.11 14.65
N SER A 26 -21.48 -14.79 14.58
CA SER A 26 -20.49 -14.12 13.73
C SER A 26 -19.11 -14.74 13.95
N PRO A 27 -18.31 -14.93 12.89
CA PRO A 27 -17.00 -15.56 13.02
C PRO A 27 -16.14 -14.78 14.01
N ILE A 28 -15.71 -15.46 15.08
CA ILE A 28 -14.81 -14.89 16.09
C ILE A 28 -13.43 -14.77 15.44
N ALA A 29 -12.87 -13.55 15.40
CA ALA A 29 -11.52 -13.32 14.92
C ALA A 29 -10.50 -14.17 15.70
N ARG A 30 -9.70 -14.97 14.99
CA ARG A 30 -8.69 -15.84 15.60
C ARG A 30 -7.44 -15.02 15.93
N VAL A 31 -7.46 -14.34 17.06
CA VAL A 31 -6.33 -13.49 17.53
C VAL A 31 -5.15 -14.28 18.12
N ARG A 32 -5.27 -15.60 18.27
CA ARG A 32 -4.24 -16.46 18.86
C ARG A 32 -3.38 -17.08 17.76
N LYS A 33 -2.09 -16.76 17.74
CA LYS A 33 -1.06 -17.44 16.93
C LYS A 33 -0.16 -18.31 17.80
N ALA A 34 0.64 -19.22 17.22
CA ALA A 34 1.54 -20.04 18.02
C ALA A 34 2.69 -19.17 18.57
N GLN A 35 3.17 -19.46 19.78
CA GLN A 35 4.24 -18.67 20.39
C GLN A 35 5.53 -18.66 19.55
N ARG A 36 5.79 -19.74 18.80
CA ARG A 36 6.94 -19.85 17.89
C ARG A 36 6.84 -18.93 16.66
N ASP A 37 5.65 -18.42 16.36
CA ASP A 37 5.41 -17.50 15.25
C ASP A 37 5.56 -16.03 15.71
N ALA A 38 5.83 -15.79 16.99
CA ALA A 38 6.05 -14.45 17.51
C ALA A 38 7.41 -13.91 17.05
N PRO A 39 7.50 -12.67 16.56
CA PRO A 39 8.77 -12.07 16.16
C PRO A 39 9.69 -11.93 17.38
N ASP A 40 10.96 -12.29 17.23
CA ASP A 40 11.98 -12.01 18.23
C ASP A 40 12.43 -10.55 18.10
N LEU A 41 12.03 -9.74 19.08
CA LEU A 41 12.39 -8.32 19.11
C LEU A 41 13.82 -8.10 19.61
N GLY A 42 14.40 -9.05 20.35
CA GLY A 42 15.66 -8.82 21.07
C GLY A 42 15.58 -7.67 22.09
N THR A 43 16.75 -7.17 22.50
CA THR A 43 16.88 -6.03 23.44
C THR A 43 17.65 -4.85 22.85
N GLU A 44 18.32 -5.04 21.71
CA GLU A 44 19.08 -4.00 21.05
C GLU A 44 18.18 -3.08 20.25
N MET A 45 18.47 -1.78 20.29
CA MET A 45 17.73 -0.75 19.59
C MET A 45 18.64 -0.04 18.58
N VAL A 46 18.03 0.43 17.49
CA VAL A 46 18.68 1.21 16.44
C VAL A 46 18.05 2.60 16.43
N LEU A 47 18.88 3.63 16.49
CA LEU A 47 18.47 5.03 16.40
C LEU A 47 18.60 5.51 14.96
N ILE A 48 17.55 6.14 14.44
CA ILE A 48 17.51 6.66 13.08
C ILE A 48 17.25 8.16 13.15
N LEU A 49 18.15 8.95 12.57
CA LEU A 49 18.00 10.39 12.41
C LEU A 49 17.51 10.69 11.00
N LEU A 50 16.44 11.47 10.88
CA LEU A 50 15.72 11.72 9.63
C LEU A 50 15.75 13.21 9.27
N GLY A 51 15.74 13.48 7.97
CA GLY A 51 15.78 14.82 7.40
C GLY A 51 17.18 15.46 7.44
N SER A 52 17.33 16.58 6.74
CA SER A 52 18.59 17.31 6.63
C SER A 52 18.74 18.37 7.73
N GLY A 53 19.96 18.89 7.92
CA GLY A 53 20.24 19.98 8.86
C GLY A 53 20.88 19.54 10.18
N PRO A 54 20.98 20.45 11.16
CA PRO A 54 21.64 20.18 12.44
C PRO A 54 21.03 18.99 13.19
N LYS A 55 21.88 18.11 13.73
CA LYS A 55 21.46 16.83 14.34
C LYS A 55 20.47 16.97 15.49
N ASP A 56 20.57 18.05 16.26
CA ASP A 56 19.70 18.38 17.38
C ASP A 56 18.27 18.78 16.97
N HIS A 57 18.06 19.09 15.69
CA HIS A 57 16.75 19.45 15.13
C HIS A 57 16.15 18.34 14.24
N ARG A 58 16.92 17.26 13.97
CA ARG A 58 16.46 16.15 13.13
C ARG A 58 15.47 15.28 13.89
N ALA A 59 14.46 14.79 13.18
CA ALA A 59 13.51 13.84 13.74
C ALA A 59 14.22 12.51 14.06
N THR A 60 13.84 11.86 15.16
CA THR A 60 14.46 10.62 15.61
C THR A 60 13.44 9.50 15.72
N LYS A 61 13.85 8.29 15.33
CA LYS A 61 13.08 7.05 15.47
C LYS A 61 13.94 5.97 16.12
N VAL A 62 13.31 5.10 16.90
CA VAL A 62 14.01 4.05 17.64
C VAL A 62 13.30 2.72 17.41
N LEU A 63 13.97 1.78 16.74
CA LEU A 63 13.40 0.48 16.38
C LEU A 63 14.22 -0.67 16.95
N HIS A 64 13.57 -1.82 17.16
CA HIS A 64 14.26 -3.04 17.59
C HIS A 64 15.17 -3.54 16.47
N ARG A 65 16.43 -3.82 16.81
CA ARG A 65 17.47 -4.27 15.86
C ARG A 65 17.01 -5.50 15.08
N ASN A 66 16.62 -6.56 15.77
CA ASN A 66 16.28 -7.84 15.15
C ASN A 66 15.15 -7.69 14.13
N LEU A 67 14.12 -6.93 14.50
CA LEU A 67 12.97 -6.67 13.64
C LEU A 67 13.39 -5.87 12.39
N LEU A 68 14.16 -4.80 12.57
CA LEU A 68 14.61 -3.94 11.48
C LEU A 68 15.52 -4.70 10.48
N THR A 69 16.48 -5.47 10.99
CA THR A 69 17.38 -6.27 10.15
C THR A 69 16.68 -7.44 9.47
N SER A 70 15.55 -7.92 10.01
CA SER A 70 14.80 -9.02 9.40
C SER A 70 14.05 -8.60 8.12
N VAL A 71 13.83 -7.31 7.93
CA VAL A 71 13.03 -6.78 6.80
C VAL A 71 13.81 -5.88 5.86
N SER A 72 15.03 -5.47 6.22
CA SER A 72 15.85 -4.53 5.45
C SER A 72 17.30 -5.01 5.35
N GLY A 73 17.74 -5.27 4.13
CA GLY A 73 19.13 -5.62 3.84
C GLY A 73 20.09 -4.46 4.12
N PHE A 74 19.65 -3.22 3.92
CA PHE A 74 20.42 -2.02 4.25
C PHE A 74 20.81 -1.96 5.73
N PHE A 75 19.83 -2.10 6.64
CA PHE A 75 20.11 -2.07 8.08
C PHE A 75 20.88 -3.32 8.53
N SER A 76 20.58 -4.49 7.96
CA SER A 76 21.33 -5.72 8.22
C SER A 76 22.81 -5.53 7.88
N ALA A 77 23.11 -5.07 6.66
CA ALA A 77 24.47 -4.82 6.20
C ALA A 77 25.19 -3.76 7.03
N GLY A 78 24.53 -2.62 7.31
CA GLY A 78 25.12 -1.56 8.13
C GLY A 78 25.51 -2.04 9.52
N LEU A 79 24.67 -2.85 10.16
CA LEU A 79 24.88 -3.34 11.53
C LEU A 79 25.83 -4.55 11.64
N SER A 80 26.10 -5.27 10.54
CA SER A 80 27.04 -6.39 10.51
C SER A 80 28.42 -6.04 9.93
N SER A 81 28.59 -4.81 9.45
CA SER A 81 29.80 -4.35 8.76
C SER A 81 30.88 -3.80 9.72
N SER A 82 32.02 -3.39 9.16
CA SER A 82 33.03 -2.58 9.86
C SER A 82 32.74 -1.08 9.84
N PHE A 83 31.55 -0.66 9.41
CA PHE A 83 31.16 0.75 9.37
C PHE A 83 30.84 1.30 10.76
N LYS A 84 30.71 2.62 10.87
CA LYS A 84 30.46 3.31 12.16
C LYS A 84 29.13 2.84 12.78
N GLU A 85 28.15 2.55 11.94
CA GLU A 85 26.80 2.12 12.27
C GLU A 85 26.80 0.82 13.08
N SER A 86 27.73 -0.10 12.80
CA SER A 86 27.82 -1.35 13.58
C SER A 86 28.30 -1.12 15.02
N ALA A 87 29.08 -0.07 15.25
CA ALA A 87 29.56 0.33 16.57
C ALA A 87 28.56 1.25 17.30
N THR A 88 27.85 2.12 16.60
CA THR A 88 26.96 3.12 17.21
C THR A 88 25.49 2.71 17.26
N ALA A 89 25.05 1.82 16.36
CA ALA A 89 23.64 1.57 16.07
C ALA A 89 22.84 2.84 15.71
N ILE A 90 23.51 3.82 15.08
CA ILE A 90 22.92 5.09 14.64
C ILE A 90 22.99 5.19 13.13
N PHE A 91 21.84 5.36 12.48
CA PHE A 91 21.74 5.63 11.04
C PHE A 91 21.29 7.07 10.81
N GLU A 92 22.01 7.78 9.93
CA GLU A 92 21.70 9.16 9.56
C GLU A 92 21.16 9.18 8.13
N LEU A 93 19.85 9.32 7.99
CA LEU A 93 19.14 9.31 6.72
C LEU A 93 18.70 10.74 6.36
N GLU A 94 19.59 11.50 5.72
CA GLU A 94 19.41 12.94 5.50
C GLU A 94 18.38 13.30 4.42
N GLU A 95 18.20 12.39 3.46
CA GLU A 95 17.27 12.55 2.33
C GLU A 95 15.87 12.00 2.64
N GLU A 96 15.69 11.40 3.82
CA GLU A 96 14.44 10.75 4.18
C GLU A 96 13.49 11.67 4.92
N ASP A 97 12.27 11.73 4.40
CA ASP A 97 11.16 12.46 5.00
C ASP A 97 10.66 11.73 6.28
N PRO A 98 10.59 12.42 7.43
CA PRO A 98 10.14 11.81 8.69
C PRO A 98 8.73 11.22 8.65
N ALA A 99 7.80 11.78 7.86
CA ALA A 99 6.44 11.28 7.77
C ALA A 99 6.38 9.95 6.99
N THR A 100 7.07 9.90 5.84
CA THR A 100 7.22 8.69 5.03
C THR A 100 7.89 7.56 5.82
N PHE A 101 8.98 7.87 6.55
CA PHE A 101 9.63 6.88 7.40
C PHE A 101 8.75 6.41 8.57
N SER A 102 7.87 7.27 9.10
CA SER A 102 6.93 6.87 10.16
C SER A 102 5.94 5.80 9.69
N ILE A 103 5.54 5.82 8.42
CA ILE A 103 4.69 4.78 7.83
C ILE A 103 5.47 3.46 7.70
N PHE A 104 6.73 3.52 7.25
CA PHE A 104 7.61 2.35 7.23
C PHE A 104 7.80 1.76 8.63
N GLU A 105 8.09 2.58 9.64
CA GLU A 105 8.17 2.15 11.04
C GLU A 105 6.90 1.42 11.49
N GLN A 106 5.72 1.97 11.20
CA GLN A 106 4.46 1.32 11.55
C GLN A 106 4.30 -0.02 10.84
N TRP A 107 4.67 -0.10 9.56
CA TRP A 107 4.65 -1.35 8.80
C TRP A 107 5.58 -2.40 9.41
N VAL A 108 6.80 -2.03 9.78
CA VAL A 108 7.76 -2.93 10.45
C VAL A 108 7.13 -3.61 11.68
N TYR A 109 6.27 -2.91 12.43
CA TYR A 109 5.61 -3.46 13.62
C TYR A 109 4.24 -4.11 13.38
N LYS A 110 3.56 -3.80 12.28
CA LYS A 110 2.14 -4.14 12.08
C LYS A 110 1.84 -4.86 10.78
N ASP A 111 2.81 -4.96 9.88
CA ASP A 111 2.70 -5.50 8.53
C ASP A 111 1.54 -4.84 7.74
N ARG A 112 1.33 -3.53 7.97
CA ARG A 112 0.23 -2.74 7.38
C ARG A 112 0.65 -1.29 7.16
N LEU A 113 0.15 -0.70 6.08
CA LEU A 113 0.30 0.73 5.78
C LEU A 113 -0.89 1.51 6.34
N PHE A 114 -0.63 2.47 7.23
CA PHE A 114 -1.67 3.32 7.82
C PHE A 114 -1.74 4.68 7.11
N ILE A 115 -2.11 4.66 5.83
CA ILE A 115 -2.16 5.86 4.97
C ILE A 115 -3.59 6.33 4.66
N LYS A 116 -4.60 5.49 4.90
CA LYS A 116 -6.00 5.81 4.63
C LYS A 116 -6.53 6.86 5.61
N LYS A 117 -7.12 7.95 5.09
CA LYS A 117 -7.79 8.96 5.93
C LYS A 117 -8.98 8.36 6.67
N THR A 118 -9.15 8.74 7.94
CA THR A 118 -10.38 8.45 8.70
C THR A 118 -11.54 9.27 8.16
N THR A 119 -12.66 8.62 7.84
CA THR A 119 -13.88 9.28 7.33
C THR A 119 -14.37 10.35 8.31
N GLY A 120 -14.34 11.63 7.92
CA GLY A 120 -14.82 12.74 8.75
C GLY A 120 -14.30 14.13 8.34
N ASP A 121 -13.16 14.21 7.64
CA ASP A 121 -12.62 15.47 7.12
C ASP A 121 -13.08 15.68 5.66
N GLU A 122 -14.30 16.22 5.50
CA GLU A 122 -14.95 16.47 4.21
C GLU A 122 -14.34 17.66 3.42
N ASN A 123 -13.20 18.19 3.84
CA ASN A 123 -12.66 19.48 3.34
C ASN A 123 -11.28 19.40 2.66
N ASP A 124 -10.67 18.23 2.46
CA ASP A 124 -9.40 18.12 1.72
C ASP A 124 -9.60 17.38 0.40
N ASP A 125 -9.51 18.10 -0.70
CA ASP A 125 -9.35 17.57 -2.07
C ASP A 125 -7.98 16.86 -2.26
N ASP A 126 -7.08 16.90 -1.28
CA ASP A 126 -5.76 16.25 -1.33
C ASP A 126 -5.84 14.79 -0.85
N ASP A 127 -5.92 13.86 -1.80
CA ASP A 127 -5.82 12.42 -1.56
C ASP A 127 -4.35 12.03 -1.27
N GLN A 128 -3.91 12.37 -0.07
CA GLN A 128 -2.54 12.21 0.45
C GLN A 128 -1.97 10.80 0.29
N GLU A 129 -2.84 9.78 0.15
CA GLU A 129 -2.42 8.41 -0.16
C GLU A 129 -1.63 8.36 -1.49
N TRP A 130 -2.09 9.06 -2.53
CA TRP A 130 -1.41 9.10 -3.82
C TRP A 130 -0.04 9.78 -3.75
N GLU A 131 0.17 10.68 -2.79
CA GLU A 131 1.47 11.30 -2.58
C GLU A 131 2.46 10.39 -1.85
N TYR A 132 1.96 9.58 -0.89
CA TYR A 132 2.80 8.69 -0.10
C TYR A 132 3.23 7.45 -0.88
N LEU A 133 2.36 6.84 -1.66
CA LEU A 133 2.62 5.56 -2.32
C LEU A 133 3.95 5.49 -3.10
N PRO A 134 4.27 6.42 -4.03
CA PRO A 134 5.53 6.36 -4.76
C PRO A 134 6.75 6.62 -3.84
N ARG A 135 6.60 7.47 -2.82
CA ARG A 135 7.66 7.76 -1.83
C ARG A 135 7.96 6.58 -0.92
N LEU A 136 6.93 5.81 -0.55
CA LEU A 136 7.10 4.58 0.24
C LEU A 136 7.83 3.52 -0.57
N TYR A 137 7.49 3.37 -1.86
CA TYR A 137 8.20 2.42 -2.71
C TYR A 137 9.69 2.78 -2.87
N THR A 138 10.00 4.05 -3.14
CA THR A 138 11.40 4.51 -3.28
C THR A 138 12.17 4.47 -1.96
N LEU A 139 11.50 4.68 -0.82
CA LEU A 139 12.07 4.38 0.50
C LEU A 139 12.41 2.88 0.61
N GLY A 140 11.52 1.99 0.18
CA GLY A 140 11.76 0.55 0.18
C GLY A 140 12.95 0.11 -0.68
N GLU A 141 13.17 0.77 -1.83
CA GLU A 141 14.37 0.57 -2.67
C GLU A 141 15.64 0.97 -1.91
N ARG A 142 15.67 2.18 -1.32
CA ARG A 142 16.84 2.69 -0.58
C ARG A 142 17.17 1.87 0.67
N LEU A 143 16.14 1.37 1.35
CA LEU A 143 16.28 0.52 2.53
C LEU A 143 16.49 -0.95 2.19
N ASP A 144 16.50 -1.36 0.92
CA ASP A 144 16.57 -2.77 0.51
C ASP A 144 15.55 -3.63 1.26
N ALA A 145 14.27 -3.23 1.17
CA ALA A 145 13.15 -3.80 1.90
C ALA A 145 12.10 -4.41 0.93
N PRO A 146 12.37 -5.57 0.30
CA PRO A 146 11.52 -6.13 -0.76
C PRO A 146 10.08 -6.41 -0.30
N ARG A 147 9.90 -6.98 0.91
CA ARG A 147 8.55 -7.25 1.45
C ARG A 147 7.72 -5.99 1.65
N PHE A 148 8.39 -4.88 2.00
CA PHE A 148 7.74 -3.59 2.13
C PHE A 148 7.32 -3.06 0.76
N LYS A 149 8.20 -3.13 -0.25
CA LYS A 149 7.89 -2.74 -1.63
C LYS A 149 6.67 -3.49 -2.18
N ASP A 150 6.61 -4.81 -1.96
CA ASP A 150 5.46 -5.63 -2.37
C ASP A 150 4.15 -5.21 -1.67
N THR A 151 4.24 -4.86 -0.38
CA THR A 151 3.09 -4.33 0.37
C THR A 151 2.62 -2.99 -0.21
N VAL A 152 3.56 -2.12 -0.60
CA VAL A 152 3.24 -0.84 -1.24
C VAL A 152 2.60 -1.04 -2.62
N ILE A 153 3.07 -2.01 -3.41
CA ILE A 153 2.44 -2.39 -4.69
C ILE A 153 0.99 -2.85 -4.47
N ASN A 154 0.73 -3.70 -3.47
CA ASN A 154 -0.64 -4.09 -3.13
C ASN A 154 -1.50 -2.88 -2.79
N ALA A 155 -0.99 -1.96 -1.94
CA ALA A 155 -1.72 -0.76 -1.57
C ALA A 155 -2.02 0.16 -2.76
N MET A 156 -1.09 0.29 -3.73
CA MET A 156 -1.35 1.03 -4.97
C MET A 156 -2.50 0.39 -5.76
N ILE A 157 -2.48 -0.93 -5.94
CA ILE A 157 -3.49 -1.66 -6.69
C ILE A 157 -4.85 -1.60 -5.98
N GLU A 158 -4.87 -1.76 -4.65
CA GLU A 158 -6.07 -1.56 -3.81
C GLU A 158 -6.65 -0.16 -4.01
N LYS A 159 -5.82 0.88 -3.98
CA LYS A 159 -6.24 2.27 -4.16
C LYS A 159 -6.78 2.53 -5.57
N VAL A 160 -6.16 1.96 -6.62
CA VAL A 160 -6.68 2.00 -7.99
C VAL A 160 -8.05 1.33 -8.08
N HIS A 161 -8.22 0.19 -7.41
CA HIS A 161 -9.50 -0.50 -7.38
C HIS A 161 -10.57 0.25 -6.58
N GLU A 162 -10.21 0.90 -5.46
CA GLU A 162 -11.14 1.68 -4.64
C GLU A 162 -11.59 2.95 -5.37
N SER A 163 -10.65 3.74 -5.89
CA SER A 163 -10.91 5.04 -6.53
C SER A 163 -11.37 4.94 -7.98
N LYS A 164 -11.08 3.83 -8.67
CA LYS A 164 -11.22 3.66 -10.13
C LYS A 164 -10.36 4.64 -10.95
N VAL A 165 -9.30 5.17 -10.35
CA VAL A 165 -8.34 6.08 -10.98
C VAL A 165 -6.97 5.41 -11.00
N VAL A 166 -6.25 5.54 -12.11
CA VAL A 166 -4.82 5.16 -12.20
C VAL A 166 -3.96 6.41 -12.06
N PRO A 167 -2.80 6.32 -11.40
CA PRO A 167 -1.88 7.45 -11.31
C PRO A 167 -1.24 7.77 -12.67
N ASP A 168 -1.15 9.05 -12.98
CA ASP A 168 -0.66 9.59 -14.27
C ASP A 168 0.29 10.79 -14.08
N THR A 169 0.87 10.91 -12.88
CA THR A 169 1.79 11.98 -12.47
C THR A 169 3.08 11.48 -11.83
N TRP A 170 3.32 10.17 -11.87
CA TRP A 170 4.39 9.52 -11.10
C TRP A 170 5.62 9.22 -11.94
N ALA A 171 5.53 9.22 -13.28
CA ALA A 171 6.60 8.71 -14.13
C ALA A 171 7.92 9.44 -13.88
N SER A 172 7.93 10.78 -13.86
CA SER A 172 9.17 11.54 -13.63
C SER A 172 9.80 11.25 -12.27
N TYR A 173 8.99 11.30 -11.18
CA TYR A 173 9.50 11.01 -9.84
C TYR A 173 10.06 9.59 -9.72
N VAL A 174 9.33 8.58 -10.22
CA VAL A 174 9.74 7.18 -10.10
C VAL A 174 11.00 6.91 -10.92
N TYR A 175 11.10 7.41 -12.15
CA TYR A 175 12.28 7.17 -12.99
C TYR A 175 13.53 7.89 -12.47
N GLN A 176 13.39 9.01 -11.78
CA GLN A 176 14.51 9.70 -11.13
C GLN A 176 14.97 9.04 -9.83
N ASN A 177 14.10 8.28 -9.15
CA ASN A 177 14.36 7.75 -7.80
C ASN A 177 14.39 6.22 -7.71
N THR A 178 14.42 5.51 -8.84
CA THR A 178 14.50 4.04 -8.88
C THR A 178 15.51 3.58 -9.93
N VAL A 179 15.97 2.33 -9.81
CA VAL A 179 16.78 1.68 -10.84
C VAL A 179 15.91 1.11 -11.97
N SER A 180 16.51 0.81 -13.12
CA SER A 180 15.80 0.24 -14.26
C SER A 180 15.14 -1.10 -13.93
N ALA A 181 13.98 -1.36 -14.54
CA ALA A 181 13.19 -2.60 -14.42
C ALA A 181 12.62 -2.96 -13.02
N CYS A 182 12.57 -2.03 -12.06
CA CYS A 182 11.90 -2.27 -10.79
C CYS A 182 10.37 -2.49 -10.95
N ALA A 183 9.72 -3.08 -9.93
CA ALA A 183 8.30 -3.40 -9.98
C ALA A 183 7.39 -2.18 -10.23
N LEU A 184 7.70 -1.05 -9.60
CA LEU A 184 6.90 0.17 -9.76
C LEU A 184 6.96 0.73 -11.18
N ARG A 185 8.13 0.73 -11.82
CA ARG A 185 8.25 1.15 -13.23
C ARG A 185 7.37 0.27 -14.14
N ARG A 186 7.41 -1.05 -13.96
CA ARG A 186 6.55 -1.99 -14.70
C ARG A 186 5.06 -1.70 -14.49
N LEU A 187 4.64 -1.45 -13.24
CA LEU A 187 3.25 -1.15 -12.91
C LEU A 187 2.77 0.17 -13.54
N ILE A 188 3.57 1.24 -13.46
CA ILE A 188 3.21 2.55 -14.05
C ILE A 188 3.12 2.46 -15.58
N VAL A 189 4.05 1.74 -16.21
CA VAL A 189 4.00 1.48 -17.66
C VAL A 189 2.72 0.74 -18.03
N ASP A 190 2.37 -0.32 -17.29
CA ASP A 190 1.13 -1.05 -17.55
C ASP A 190 -0.11 -0.17 -17.34
N PHE A 191 -0.15 0.70 -16.32
CA PHE A 191 -1.23 1.68 -16.17
C PHE A 191 -1.39 2.54 -17.43
N HIS A 192 -0.31 3.08 -17.97
CA HIS A 192 -0.37 3.96 -19.14
C HIS A 192 -0.73 3.23 -20.44
N VAL A 193 -0.24 1.99 -20.61
CA VAL A 193 -0.49 1.19 -21.82
C VAL A 193 -1.92 0.63 -21.82
N PHE A 194 -2.36 0.05 -20.70
CA PHE A 194 -3.64 -0.65 -20.61
C PHE A 194 -4.80 0.28 -20.27
N ALA A 195 -4.60 1.27 -19.39
CA ALA A 195 -5.69 2.17 -19.03
C ALA A 195 -6.10 3.02 -20.23
N GLN A 196 -7.42 3.12 -20.43
CA GLN A 196 -8.02 3.83 -21.54
C GLN A 196 -7.45 3.44 -22.93
N LYS A 197 -6.86 2.24 -23.07
CA LYS A 197 -6.19 1.77 -24.30
C LYS A 197 -5.13 2.76 -24.79
N GLY A 198 -4.16 3.09 -23.95
CA GLY A 198 -3.00 3.91 -24.32
C GLY A 198 -3.30 5.40 -24.53
N ARG A 199 -4.51 5.87 -24.23
CA ARG A 199 -4.88 7.29 -24.42
C ARG A 199 -4.08 8.24 -23.54
N LEU A 200 -3.63 7.77 -22.38
CA LEU A 200 -2.82 8.56 -21.46
C LEU A 200 -1.48 8.98 -22.07
N LEU A 201 -0.98 8.27 -23.08
CA LEU A 201 0.30 8.54 -23.72
C LEU A 201 0.25 9.67 -24.77
N LYS A 202 -0.94 10.20 -25.06
CA LYS A 202 -1.07 11.32 -26.00
C LYS A 202 -0.61 12.60 -25.31
N LYS A 203 0.24 13.38 -25.98
CA LYS A 203 0.57 14.74 -25.53
C LYS A 203 -0.71 15.53 -25.25
N GLY A 204 -0.82 16.17 -24.08
CA GLY A 204 -2.06 16.82 -23.64
C GLY A 204 -3.02 15.96 -22.82
N ALA A 205 -2.78 14.65 -22.69
CA ALA A 205 -3.73 13.75 -22.03
C ALA A 205 -3.57 13.66 -20.52
N CYS A 206 -2.34 13.69 -20.02
CA CYS A 206 -2.01 13.65 -18.59
C CYS A 206 -0.63 14.29 -18.34
N PRO A 207 -0.29 14.63 -17.08
CA PRO A 207 0.99 15.22 -16.74
C PRO A 207 2.19 14.38 -17.18
N ASP A 208 2.13 13.05 -17.04
CA ASP A 208 3.21 12.14 -17.47
C ASP A 208 3.45 12.14 -19.00
N ALA A 209 2.50 12.62 -19.81
CA ALA A 209 2.62 12.67 -21.27
C ALA A 209 3.04 14.04 -21.83
N GLU A 210 3.17 15.07 -21.01
CA GLU A 210 3.60 16.41 -21.47
C GLU A 210 5.08 16.41 -21.86
N GLU A 211 5.93 15.99 -20.92
CA GLU A 211 7.40 15.93 -21.06
C GLU A 211 7.92 14.62 -20.43
N PRO A 212 7.67 13.46 -21.05
CA PRO A 212 8.04 12.17 -20.47
C PRO A 212 9.55 11.97 -20.41
N GLU A 213 10.02 11.36 -19.33
CA GLU A 213 11.40 10.86 -19.21
C GLU A 213 11.70 9.87 -20.36
N ALA A 214 12.91 9.96 -20.93
CA ALA A 214 13.26 9.19 -22.12
C ALA A 214 13.18 7.66 -21.89
N GLU A 215 13.62 7.20 -20.71
CA GLU A 215 13.52 5.78 -20.33
C GLU A 215 12.07 5.32 -20.14
N PHE A 216 11.21 6.18 -19.56
CA PHE A 216 9.79 5.87 -19.42
C PHE A 216 9.12 5.70 -20.78
N LEU A 217 9.38 6.63 -21.71
CA LEU A 217 8.86 6.54 -23.07
C LEU A 217 9.36 5.27 -23.77
N TRP A 218 10.63 4.89 -23.56
CA TRP A 218 11.19 3.67 -24.13
C TRP A 218 10.50 2.41 -23.59
N ASP A 219 10.34 2.31 -22.27
CA ASP A 219 9.65 1.17 -21.63
C ASP A 219 8.20 1.06 -22.10
N VAL A 220 7.50 2.20 -22.24
CA VAL A 220 6.15 2.25 -22.83
C VAL A 220 6.15 1.72 -24.26
N VAL A 221 7.06 2.17 -25.11
CA VAL A 221 7.12 1.74 -26.52
C VAL A 221 7.41 0.25 -26.63
N VAL A 222 8.37 -0.26 -25.85
CA VAL A 222 8.66 -1.71 -25.77
C VAL A 222 7.41 -2.46 -25.35
N ARG A 223 6.75 -2.02 -24.27
CA ARG A 223 5.55 -2.67 -23.76
C ARG A 223 4.40 -2.66 -24.76
N MET A 224 4.15 -1.54 -25.44
CA MET A 224 3.15 -1.46 -26.51
C MET A 224 3.43 -2.44 -27.65
N GLY A 225 4.70 -2.68 -27.98
CA GLY A 225 5.09 -3.69 -28.96
C GLY A 225 4.75 -5.13 -28.51
N GLU A 226 4.94 -5.43 -27.23
CA GLU A 226 4.66 -6.75 -26.65
C GLU A 226 3.16 -7.06 -26.57
N VAL A 227 2.34 -6.08 -26.15
CA VAL A 227 0.90 -6.30 -25.86
C VAL A 227 -0.04 -5.61 -26.85
N GLY A 228 0.49 -5.09 -27.97
CA GLY A 228 -0.26 -4.23 -28.88
C GLY A 228 -1.56 -4.85 -29.40
N GLU A 229 -1.53 -6.11 -29.82
CA GLU A 229 -2.73 -6.82 -30.29
C GLU A 229 -3.75 -7.02 -29.16
N GLN A 230 -3.27 -7.36 -27.95
CA GLN A 230 -4.12 -7.56 -26.77
C GLN A 230 -4.84 -6.27 -26.36
N VAL A 231 -4.15 -5.12 -26.41
CA VAL A 231 -4.66 -3.85 -25.90
C VAL A 231 -5.43 -3.07 -26.98
N PHE A 232 -4.92 -3.04 -28.20
CA PHE A 232 -5.42 -2.18 -29.30
C PHE A 232 -6.21 -2.94 -30.37
N GLY A 233 -6.26 -4.27 -30.30
CA GLY A 233 -7.05 -5.10 -31.22
C GLY A 233 -8.57 -4.85 -31.12
N ALA A 234 -9.30 -5.32 -32.13
CA ALA A 234 -10.76 -5.19 -32.23
C ALA A 234 -11.53 -6.21 -31.35
N GLY A 235 -10.83 -7.03 -30.58
CA GLY A 235 -11.37 -8.10 -29.72
C GLY A 235 -11.56 -7.71 -28.25
N GLU A 236 -12.13 -8.68 -27.52
CA GLU A 236 -12.48 -8.86 -26.10
C GLU A 236 -12.06 -7.85 -25.00
N LYS A 237 -12.60 -8.07 -23.79
CA LYS A 237 -12.32 -7.27 -22.60
C LYS A 237 -10.84 -7.43 -22.22
N VAL A 238 -10.06 -6.34 -22.30
CA VAL A 238 -8.65 -6.35 -21.90
C VAL A 238 -8.54 -6.64 -20.41
N GLU A 239 -7.92 -7.76 -20.06
CA GLU A 239 -7.53 -8.06 -18.68
C GLU A 239 -6.38 -7.13 -18.28
N MET A 240 -6.55 -6.47 -17.14
CA MET A 240 -5.54 -5.57 -16.60
C MET A 240 -4.47 -6.40 -15.90
N PRO A 241 -3.17 -6.22 -16.19
CA PRO A 241 -2.10 -6.99 -15.56
C PRO A 241 -2.13 -6.92 -14.03
N TRP A 242 -2.47 -5.76 -13.47
CA TRP A 242 -2.65 -5.55 -12.03
C TRP A 242 -3.93 -6.16 -11.44
N GLY A 243 -4.67 -6.97 -12.20
CA GLY A 243 -5.67 -7.88 -11.63
C GLY A 243 -5.05 -8.98 -10.76
N ASP A 244 -3.75 -9.26 -10.94
CA ASP A 244 -2.94 -10.08 -10.05
C ASP A 244 -1.71 -9.26 -9.61
N ALA A 245 -1.69 -8.82 -8.34
CA ALA A 245 -0.58 -8.02 -7.82
C ALA A 245 0.75 -8.79 -7.77
N CYS A 246 0.69 -10.12 -7.68
CA CYS A 246 1.83 -11.03 -7.60
C CYS A 246 2.79 -10.86 -8.79
N VAL A 247 2.27 -10.48 -9.97
CA VAL A 247 3.10 -10.26 -11.17
C VAL A 247 4.12 -9.12 -11.00
N TYR A 248 3.93 -8.26 -10.01
CA TYR A 248 4.83 -7.17 -9.67
C TYR A 248 5.74 -7.48 -8.49
N HIS A 249 5.45 -8.50 -7.67
CA HIS A 249 6.19 -8.76 -6.43
C HIS A 249 7.59 -9.36 -6.62
N GLU A 250 8.43 -9.21 -5.60
CA GLU A 250 9.84 -9.65 -5.59
C GLU A 250 10.03 -10.97 -4.82
N HIS A 251 9.53 -12.08 -5.37
CA HIS A 251 9.75 -13.42 -4.81
C HIS A 251 10.25 -14.47 -5.81
N GLY A 252 10.46 -14.11 -7.08
CA GLY A 252 10.88 -15.04 -8.13
C GLY A 252 9.93 -16.23 -8.25
N GLU A 253 10.46 -17.44 -8.37
CA GLU A 253 9.67 -18.69 -8.43
C GLU A 253 9.12 -19.15 -7.05
N GLY A 254 9.48 -18.45 -5.97
CA GLY A 254 8.97 -18.73 -4.63
C GLY A 254 7.49 -18.38 -4.47
N ALA A 255 6.86 -18.90 -3.42
CA ALA A 255 5.51 -18.49 -3.05
C ALA A 255 5.49 -17.03 -2.61
N CYS A 256 4.47 -16.28 -3.03
CA CYS A 256 4.28 -14.90 -2.60
C CYS A 256 4.06 -14.86 -1.07
N HIS A 257 4.84 -14.03 -0.38
CA HIS A 257 4.79 -13.87 1.07
C HIS A 257 3.53 -13.15 1.56
N LEU A 258 2.74 -12.55 0.66
CA LEU A 258 1.48 -11.88 0.96
C LEU A 258 0.25 -12.76 0.68
N ALA A 259 0.42 -13.97 0.14
CA ALA A 259 -0.70 -14.86 -0.22
C ALA A 259 -1.49 -15.40 0.98
N GLU A 260 -0.96 -15.31 2.21
CA GLU A 260 -1.58 -15.92 3.39
C GLU A 260 -2.63 -15.02 4.10
N ASP A 261 -2.70 -13.71 3.80
CA ASP A 261 -3.55 -12.75 4.53
C ASP A 261 -4.91 -12.45 3.87
N ASP A 262 -5.13 -12.83 2.60
CA ASP A 262 -6.34 -12.53 1.83
C ASP A 262 -7.63 -13.17 2.40
N HIS A 263 -7.50 -14.28 3.13
CA HIS A 263 -8.66 -14.98 3.68
C HIS A 263 -9.31 -14.31 4.89
N ALA A 264 -8.69 -13.29 5.49
CA ALA A 264 -9.25 -12.57 6.63
C ALA A 264 -9.99 -11.27 6.26
N ALA A 265 -9.67 -10.65 5.12
CA ALA A 265 -10.18 -9.33 4.72
C ALA A 265 -11.46 -9.39 3.87
N ALA A 266 -11.78 -10.54 3.26
CA ALA A 266 -12.99 -10.73 2.46
C ALA A 266 -14.24 -10.94 3.33
N GLN A 267 -14.62 -9.95 4.13
CA GLN A 267 -16.00 -9.85 4.63
C GLN A 267 -16.73 -8.77 3.81
N PRO A 268 -17.83 -9.10 3.11
CA PRO A 268 -18.60 -8.10 2.40
C PRO A 268 -19.19 -7.10 3.42
N THR A 269 -18.89 -5.82 3.24
CA THR A 269 -19.56 -4.75 3.97
C THR A 269 -21.08 -4.82 3.68
N PRO A 270 -21.95 -4.81 4.70
CA PRO A 270 -23.38 -4.89 4.46
C PRO A 270 -23.84 -3.63 3.75
N SER A 271 -24.33 -3.81 2.52
CA SER A 271 -24.91 -2.74 1.70
C SER A 271 -26.13 -2.17 2.43
N ARG A 272 -26.07 -0.89 2.79
CA ARG A 272 -27.20 -0.15 3.38
C ARG A 272 -28.34 -0.09 2.35
N PRO A 273 -29.56 -0.56 2.65
CA PRO A 273 -30.64 -0.51 1.68
C PRO A 273 -31.09 0.94 1.45
N LEU A 274 -31.08 1.37 0.19
CA LEU A 274 -31.66 2.64 -0.24
C LEU A 274 -33.16 2.64 0.09
N ARG A 275 -33.56 3.56 0.99
CA ARG A 275 -34.97 3.82 1.30
C ARG A 275 -35.64 4.42 0.07
N ARG A 276 -36.52 3.66 -0.57
CA ARG A 276 -37.37 4.11 -1.67
C ARG A 276 -38.41 5.10 -1.11
N SER A 277 -38.26 6.39 -1.44
CA SER A 277 -39.27 7.39 -1.11
C SER A 277 -40.38 7.34 -2.17
N THR A 278 -41.53 6.78 -1.78
CA THR A 278 -42.79 6.88 -2.53
C THR A 278 -43.57 8.10 -2.05
N ARG A 279 -43.69 9.14 -2.90
CA ARG A 279 -44.83 10.07 -2.88
C ARG A 279 -45.20 10.51 -4.29
N ILE A 280 -46.36 10.05 -4.74
CA ILE A 280 -47.32 10.70 -5.66
C ILE A 280 -48.58 10.86 -4.79
N PRO A 281 -49.32 11.99 -4.74
CA PRO A 281 -50.19 12.48 -5.84
C PRO A 281 -50.31 14.03 -5.94
N GLY A 282 -50.89 14.67 -6.96
CA GLY A 282 -51.64 14.21 -8.14
C GLY A 282 -52.13 15.39 -9.00
N THR A 283 -52.61 15.04 -10.21
CA THR A 283 -53.71 15.64 -11.02
C THR A 283 -53.83 17.16 -11.21
N PHE A 284 -53.73 17.63 -12.47
CA PHE A 284 -54.69 18.44 -13.28
C PHE A 284 -53.97 18.83 -14.61
N SER A 285 -54.30 18.32 -15.81
CA SER A 285 -55.38 18.70 -16.77
C SER A 285 -55.35 20.18 -17.17
N LEU A 286 -55.49 20.68 -18.42
CA LEU A 286 -55.46 20.26 -19.84
C LEU A 286 -55.38 21.60 -20.62
N TYR A 287 -54.74 21.62 -21.80
CA TYR A 287 -54.83 22.63 -22.89
C TYR A 287 -54.88 24.15 -22.56
N ASP A 288 -53.93 24.93 -23.10
CA ASP A 288 -54.33 26.06 -23.95
C ASP A 288 -53.23 26.45 -24.96
N THR A 289 -53.63 26.57 -26.21
CA THR A 289 -52.91 27.13 -27.34
C THR A 289 -53.07 28.64 -27.35
N LYS A 290 -52.00 29.42 -27.60
CA LYS A 290 -52.12 30.66 -28.38
C LYS A 290 -50.78 31.23 -28.84
N SER A 291 -50.69 31.30 -30.16
CA SER A 291 -49.79 32.11 -30.98
C SER A 291 -50.18 33.59 -30.90
N TYR A 292 -49.20 34.48 -30.72
CA TYR A 292 -49.08 35.87 -31.19
C TYR A 292 -47.58 36.22 -31.00
N GLY A 293 -46.77 36.73 -31.93
CA GLY A 293 -47.05 37.57 -33.07
C GLY A 293 -46.75 39.05 -32.73
N VAL A 294 -45.47 39.43 -32.65
CA VAL A 294 -44.83 40.66 -33.19
C VAL A 294 -43.34 40.36 -33.36
#